data_AF-A0A3S3UQV1-F1
#
_entry.id   AF-A0A3S3UQV1-F1
#
_cell.length_a   1.000
_cell.length_b   1.000
_cell.length_c   1.000
_cell.angle_alpha   90.00
_cell.angle_beta   90.00
_cell.angle_gamma   90.00
#
_symmetry.space_group_name_H-M   'P 1'
#
loop_
_entity.id
_entity.type
_entity.pdbx_description
1 polymer ?
#
loop_
_entity_poly.entity_id
_entity_poly.type
_entity_poly.pdbx_seq_one_letter_code
_entity_poly.pdbx_strand_id
1 'polypeptide(L)'
;MKRLLPILALLILSVAGCKKENSINETTGPDPIPPKLISSDTLTTGGQWGIAIGQTSAEIYAKVQAMRGERGITYMGVVNNVYSNLESLENKIPLYSSVYLDETKGTSTGIQLNFADDKVKSIYTNDGVQLNMWPIGNGASATIAVGDPVDAVYQKLVNIKNKGTYANKFERMSIFFKDVNKAYDPQMSASPQWYFVSTISDKRYNFVQLIFTAGKLTAIYSTVYDNR
;
A
#
# COMPACT_ATOMS: atom_id res chain seq x y z
N MET A 1 -55.20 -38.56 -44.52
CA MET A 1 -54.77 -39.71 -43.69
C MET A 1 -53.80 -39.16 -42.65
N LYS A 2 -54.15 -39.18 -41.35
CA LYS A 2 -53.59 -40.10 -40.32
C LYS A 2 -52.04 -40.11 -40.33
N ARG A 3 -51.27 -39.91 -39.24
CA ARG A 3 -51.52 -39.86 -37.79
C ARG A 3 -50.15 -39.60 -37.10
N LEU A 4 -50.21 -38.88 -35.97
CA LEU A 4 -49.54 -39.14 -34.69
C LEU A 4 -48.00 -39.06 -34.53
N LEU A 5 -47.62 -38.09 -33.69
CA LEU A 5 -46.50 -38.10 -32.74
C LEU A 5 -46.51 -39.35 -31.82
N PRO A 6 -45.35 -39.83 -31.35
CA PRO A 6 -45.05 -39.75 -29.90
C PRO A 6 -43.55 -39.40 -29.66
N ILE A 7 -43.18 -38.40 -28.83
CA ILE A 7 -42.96 -38.45 -27.37
C ILE A 7 -42.33 -39.77 -26.87
N LEU A 8 -41.14 -39.62 -26.25
CA LEU A 8 -40.52 -40.46 -25.22
C LEU A 8 -39.30 -41.33 -25.62
N ALA A 9 -38.11 -40.74 -25.49
CA ALA A 9 -36.88 -41.38 -24.99
C ALA A 9 -35.94 -40.23 -24.54
N LEU A 10 -36.13 -39.66 -23.35
CA LEU A 10 -35.67 -40.18 -22.05
C LEU A 10 -34.14 -40.31 -21.98
N LEU A 11 -33.55 -39.40 -21.19
CA LEU A 11 -32.37 -39.57 -20.35
C LEU A 11 -31.19 -40.37 -20.93
N ILE A 12 -30.22 -39.67 -21.51
CA ILE A 12 -28.79 -39.98 -21.36
C ILE A 12 -28.07 -38.62 -21.28
N LEU A 13 -27.89 -38.08 -20.08
CA LEU A 13 -26.59 -38.11 -19.38
C LEU A 13 -25.48 -37.39 -20.16
N SER A 14 -25.48 -36.07 -20.04
CA SER A 14 -24.24 -35.33 -19.81
C SER A 14 -24.56 -34.14 -18.94
N VAL A 15 -24.73 -34.47 -17.66
CA VAL A 15 -24.39 -33.61 -16.53
C VAL A 15 -23.08 -32.90 -16.87
N ALA A 16 -23.19 -31.70 -17.44
CA ALA A 16 -22.18 -30.68 -17.31
C ALA A 16 -22.19 -30.28 -15.83
N GLY A 17 -21.61 -31.15 -15.00
CA GLY A 17 -21.27 -30.80 -13.65
C GLY A 17 -20.30 -29.63 -13.76
N CYS A 18 -20.79 -28.43 -13.46
CA CYS A 18 -19.94 -27.37 -12.99
C CYS A 18 -19.16 -27.95 -11.80
N LYS A 19 -17.93 -28.39 -12.04
CA LYS A 19 -16.94 -28.45 -10.99
C LYS A 19 -16.82 -27.01 -10.51
N LYS A 20 -17.52 -26.70 -9.42
CA LYS A 20 -17.20 -25.56 -8.59
C LYS A 20 -15.77 -25.84 -8.13
N GLU A 21 -14.83 -25.09 -8.69
CA GLU A 21 -13.43 -25.12 -8.36
C GLU A 21 -13.30 -24.61 -6.90
N ASN A 22 -13.51 -25.53 -5.97
CA ASN A 22 -13.22 -25.31 -4.57
C ASN A 22 -11.73 -25.56 -4.38
N SER A 23 -10.94 -24.49 -4.52
CA SER A 23 -9.71 -24.36 -3.74
C SER A 23 -9.34 -22.88 -3.64
N ILE A 24 -10.24 -22.08 -3.06
CA ILE A 24 -9.73 -21.07 -2.14
C ILE A 24 -9.20 -21.91 -0.98
N ASN A 25 -7.89 -21.89 -0.76
CA ASN A 25 -7.33 -22.39 0.49
C ASN A 25 -8.02 -21.59 1.60
N GLU A 26 -9.11 -22.13 2.15
CA GLU A 26 -9.73 -21.59 3.35
C GLU A 26 -8.63 -21.57 4.40
N THR A 27 -8.25 -20.37 4.83
CA THR A 27 -7.37 -20.18 5.96
C THR A 27 -8.02 -20.91 7.13
N THR A 28 -7.45 -22.04 7.55
CA THR A 28 -7.95 -22.94 8.60
C THR A 28 -7.84 -22.34 10.01
N GLY A 29 -7.72 -21.02 10.12
CA GLY A 29 -7.71 -20.28 11.37
C GLY A 29 -9.07 -19.67 11.67
N PRO A 30 -9.37 -19.35 12.94
CA PRO A 30 -10.51 -18.49 13.25
C PRO A 30 -10.36 -17.17 12.51
N ASP A 31 -11.47 -16.62 12.01
CA ASP A 31 -11.48 -15.28 11.43
C ASP A 31 -10.86 -14.29 12.43
N PRO A 32 -9.98 -13.38 11.97
CA PRO A 32 -9.39 -12.39 12.85
C PRO A 32 -10.51 -11.56 13.50
N ILE A 33 -10.53 -11.52 14.83
CA ILE A 33 -11.53 -10.76 15.60
C ILE A 33 -11.33 -9.28 15.26
N PRO A 34 -12.35 -8.58 14.72
CA PRO A 34 -12.21 -7.19 14.35
C PRO A 34 -12.02 -6.32 15.61
N PRO A 35 -11.20 -5.25 15.51
CA PRO A 35 -10.99 -4.33 16.61
C PRO A 35 -12.31 -3.67 17.05
N LYS A 36 -12.47 -3.46 18.35
CA LYS A 36 -13.63 -2.76 18.91
C LYS A 36 -13.50 -1.26 18.67
N LEU A 37 -14.49 -0.65 18.03
CA LEU A 37 -14.64 0.81 18.05
C LEU A 37 -14.98 1.28 19.47
N ILE A 38 -14.17 2.16 20.03
CA ILE A 38 -14.39 2.77 21.34
C ILE A 38 -15.03 4.16 21.19
N SER A 39 -14.47 4.98 20.30
CA SER A 39 -14.98 6.32 20.02
C SER A 39 -14.50 6.82 18.66
N SER A 40 -15.20 7.78 18.09
CA SER A 40 -14.82 8.50 16.89
C SER A 40 -15.15 9.98 17.02
N ASP A 41 -14.30 10.84 16.47
CA ASP A 41 -14.52 12.29 16.44
C ASP A 41 -14.14 12.86 15.06
N THR A 42 -14.76 13.99 14.71
CA THR A 42 -14.52 14.73 13.46
C THR A 42 -14.38 16.21 13.78
N LEU A 43 -13.22 16.78 13.45
CA LEU A 43 -12.95 18.20 13.59
C LEU A 43 -12.86 18.86 12.22
N THR A 44 -13.68 19.89 11.99
CA THR A 44 -13.62 20.78 10.83
C THR A 44 -13.30 22.23 11.21
N THR A 45 -13.17 22.50 12.52
CA THR A 45 -12.64 23.74 13.10
C THR A 45 -11.75 23.39 14.30
N GLY A 46 -10.92 24.33 14.76
CA GLY A 46 -10.01 24.08 15.88
C GLY A 46 -8.83 23.17 15.49
N GLY A 47 -8.50 22.20 16.34
CA GLY A 47 -7.37 21.29 16.13
C GLY A 47 -7.21 20.21 17.19
N GLN A 48 -6.33 19.25 16.91
CA GLN A 48 -5.97 18.12 17.77
C GLN A 48 -4.44 17.99 17.82
N TRP A 49 -3.87 17.83 19.02
CA TRP A 49 -2.42 17.64 19.22
C TRP A 49 -1.55 18.75 18.60
N GLY A 50 -2.06 19.98 18.62
CA GLY A 50 -1.42 21.13 18.00
C GLY A 50 -1.49 21.16 16.46
N ILE A 51 -2.08 20.14 15.82
CA ILE A 51 -2.48 20.16 14.41
C ILE A 51 -3.81 20.90 14.30
N ALA A 52 -3.83 22.00 13.57
CA ALA A 52 -4.99 22.88 13.44
C ALA A 52 -5.51 22.92 12.00
N ILE A 53 -6.83 23.03 11.86
CA ILE A 53 -7.47 23.24 10.56
C ILE A 53 -6.92 24.51 9.91
N GLY A 54 -6.64 24.43 8.60
CA GLY A 54 -6.03 25.49 7.80
C GLY A 54 -4.50 25.44 7.71
N GLN A 55 -3.82 24.62 8.52
CA GLN A 55 -2.38 24.41 8.41
C GLN A 55 -2.00 23.69 7.12
N THR A 56 -0.80 23.99 6.63
CA THR A 56 -0.21 23.33 5.46
C THR A 56 0.27 21.93 5.80
N SER A 57 0.34 21.09 4.78
CA SER A 57 0.96 19.75 4.84
C SER A 57 2.35 19.76 5.48
N ALA A 58 3.22 20.71 5.13
CA ALA A 58 4.58 20.80 5.68
C ALA A 58 4.59 21.10 7.20
N GLU A 59 3.77 22.04 7.67
CA GLU A 59 3.64 22.37 9.10
C GLU A 59 3.11 21.18 9.90
N ILE A 60 2.16 20.47 9.33
CA ILE A 60 1.56 19.28 9.93
C ILE A 60 2.56 18.14 10.01
N TYR A 61 3.33 17.90 8.95
CA TYR A 61 4.37 16.87 8.95
C TYR A 61 5.40 17.15 10.05
N ALA A 62 5.85 18.39 10.20
CA ALA A 62 6.76 18.78 11.27
C ALA A 62 6.19 18.48 12.68
N LYS A 63 4.89 18.72 12.90
CA LYS A 63 4.22 18.40 14.16
C LYS A 63 4.12 16.91 14.41
N VAL A 64 3.74 16.12 13.39
CA VAL A 64 3.71 14.66 13.47
C VAL A 64 5.10 14.11 13.79
N GLN A 65 6.13 14.63 13.13
CA GLN A 65 7.52 14.26 13.38
C GLN A 65 7.95 14.60 14.81
N ALA A 66 7.56 15.75 15.34
CA ALA A 66 7.87 16.16 16.72
C ALA A 66 7.20 15.25 17.77
N MET A 67 5.95 14.83 17.54
CA MET A 67 5.20 13.99 18.50
C MET A 67 5.39 12.48 18.30
N ARG A 68 6.19 12.05 17.31
CA ARG A 68 6.31 10.64 16.90
C ARG A 68 6.70 9.70 18.04
N GLY A 69 7.64 10.13 18.90
CA GLY A 69 8.14 9.33 20.02
C GLY A 69 7.10 9.19 21.14
N GLU A 70 6.45 10.29 21.51
CA GLU A 70 5.39 10.32 22.53
C GLU A 70 4.18 9.48 22.11
N ARG A 71 3.86 9.48 20.80
CA ARG A 71 2.64 8.88 20.25
C ARG A 71 2.86 7.54 19.57
N GLY A 72 4.09 7.02 19.55
CA GLY A 72 4.44 5.78 18.87
C GLY A 72 4.08 5.78 17.37
N ILE A 73 4.22 6.93 16.71
CA ILE A 73 3.94 7.06 15.27
C ILE A 73 5.21 6.69 14.51
N THR A 74 5.16 5.62 13.73
CA THR A 74 6.30 5.14 12.91
C THR A 74 6.12 5.42 11.43
N TYR A 75 4.89 5.34 10.92
CA TYR A 75 4.60 5.52 9.51
C TYR A 75 3.37 6.40 9.29
N MET A 76 3.37 7.06 8.14
CA MET A 76 2.22 7.81 7.64
C MET A 76 1.82 7.27 6.27
N GLY A 77 0.58 6.83 6.14
CA GLY A 77 -0.03 6.51 4.87
C GLY A 77 -0.34 7.78 4.09
N VAL A 78 0.08 7.83 2.83
CA VAL A 78 -0.10 8.94 1.90
C VAL A 78 -0.99 8.47 0.76
N VAL A 79 -2.25 8.93 0.74
CA VAL A 79 -3.23 8.46 -0.25
C VAL A 79 -2.90 9.04 -1.63
N ASN A 80 -3.08 8.24 -2.68
CA ASN A 80 -2.84 8.63 -4.08
C ASN A 80 -1.40 9.08 -4.40
N ASN A 81 -0.40 8.59 -3.68
CA ASN A 81 1.01 8.88 -3.97
C ASN A 81 1.56 7.96 -5.09
N VAL A 82 1.17 8.28 -6.33
CA VAL A 82 1.36 7.46 -7.54
C VAL A 82 2.08 8.26 -8.61
N TYR A 83 2.97 7.60 -9.35
CA TYR A 83 3.84 8.18 -10.37
C TYR A 83 3.80 7.32 -11.64
N SER A 84 3.89 7.98 -12.80
CA SER A 84 4.07 7.34 -14.10
C SER A 84 5.48 7.53 -14.68
N ASN A 85 6.34 8.29 -13.97
CA ASN A 85 7.69 8.61 -14.40
C ASN A 85 8.71 8.24 -13.30
N LEU A 86 9.69 7.41 -13.63
CA LEU A 86 10.63 6.85 -12.64
C LEU A 86 11.52 7.94 -12.03
N GLU A 87 11.87 8.93 -12.84
CA GLU A 87 12.67 10.10 -12.53
C GLU A 87 12.02 10.92 -11.41
N SER A 88 10.69 10.84 -11.25
CA SER A 88 10.00 11.46 -10.11
C SER A 88 10.29 10.78 -8.77
N LEU A 89 10.87 9.58 -8.77
CA LEU A 89 11.28 8.86 -7.56
C LEU A 89 12.75 9.08 -7.19
N GLU A 90 13.52 9.81 -8.01
CA GLU A 90 14.90 10.18 -7.71
C GLU A 90 14.92 10.94 -6.36
N ASN A 91 15.65 10.40 -5.38
CA ASN A 91 15.72 10.86 -3.99
C ASN A 91 14.48 10.64 -3.11
N LYS A 92 13.38 10.09 -3.64
CA LYS A 92 12.18 9.81 -2.83
C LYS A 92 12.22 8.44 -2.17
N ILE A 93 12.77 7.42 -2.83
CA ILE A 93 12.76 6.03 -2.35
C ILE A 93 13.25 5.91 -0.89
N PRO A 94 14.36 6.54 -0.45
CA PRO A 94 14.83 6.45 0.93
C PRO A 94 13.91 7.07 1.99
N LEU A 95 12.88 7.82 1.58
CA LEU A 95 11.94 8.49 2.49
C LEU A 95 10.76 7.60 2.89
N TYR A 96 10.56 6.48 2.19
CA TYR A 96 9.40 5.59 2.31
C TYR A 96 9.82 4.18 2.73
N SER A 97 8.88 3.42 3.28
CA SER A 97 9.11 2.04 3.70
C SER A 97 8.84 1.01 2.60
N SER A 98 8.33 1.43 1.44
CA SER A 98 8.04 0.52 0.34
C SER A 98 7.88 1.23 -1.01
N VAL A 99 8.24 0.54 -2.09
CA VAL A 99 7.94 0.91 -3.49
C VAL A 99 7.12 -0.21 -4.14
N TYR A 100 6.08 0.17 -4.88
CA TYR A 100 5.26 -0.73 -5.69
C TYR A 100 5.46 -0.39 -7.18
N LEU A 101 5.70 -1.41 -8.00
CA LEU A 101 5.91 -1.32 -9.44
C LEU A 101 4.82 -2.13 -10.14
N ASP A 102 4.04 -1.49 -11.01
CA ASP A 102 2.87 -2.04 -11.65
C ASP A 102 2.81 -1.65 -13.13
N GLU A 103 2.18 -2.51 -13.93
CA GLU A 103 1.71 -2.18 -15.29
C GLU A 103 0.41 -1.38 -15.18
N THR A 104 -0.57 -1.98 -14.49
CA THR A 104 -1.83 -1.35 -14.09
C THR A 104 -2.15 -1.67 -12.63
N LYS A 105 -3.15 -1.00 -12.06
CA LYS A 105 -3.51 -1.15 -10.63
C LYS A 105 -3.68 -2.63 -10.24
N GLY A 106 -2.78 -3.13 -9.41
CA GLY A 106 -2.87 -4.49 -8.84
C GLY A 106 -2.56 -5.60 -9.84
N THR A 107 -1.70 -5.36 -10.82
CA THR A 107 -1.24 -6.41 -11.75
C THR A 107 -0.54 -7.51 -10.96
N SER A 108 -0.91 -8.78 -11.11
CA SER A 108 -0.37 -9.90 -10.29
C SER A 108 1.16 -10.00 -10.33
N THR A 109 1.74 -9.73 -11.50
CA THR A 109 3.19 -9.73 -11.73
C THR A 109 3.87 -8.40 -11.39
N GLY A 110 3.16 -7.47 -10.75
CA GLY A 110 3.75 -6.27 -10.17
C GLY A 110 4.69 -6.63 -9.02
N ILE A 111 5.57 -5.70 -8.65
CA ILE A 111 6.65 -5.92 -7.68
C ILE A 111 6.50 -4.99 -6.50
N GLN A 112 6.65 -5.55 -5.30
CA GLN A 112 6.65 -4.84 -4.03
C GLN A 112 8.05 -4.94 -3.43
N LEU A 113 8.67 -3.79 -3.20
CA LEU A 113 9.94 -3.66 -2.49
C LEU A 113 9.64 -3.08 -1.12
N ASN A 114 9.96 -3.80 -0.05
CA ASN A 114 9.81 -3.28 1.31
C ASN A 114 11.18 -2.98 1.90
N PHE A 115 11.27 -1.90 2.65
CA PHE A 115 12.50 -1.38 3.22
C PHE A 115 12.44 -1.37 4.75
N ALA A 116 13.57 -1.70 5.38
CA ALA A 116 13.79 -1.55 6.81
C ALA A 116 15.29 -1.37 7.05
N ASP A 117 15.66 -0.61 8.08
CA ASP A 117 17.07 -0.37 8.46
C ASP A 117 17.94 0.10 7.28
N ASP A 118 17.39 1.00 6.45
CA ASP A 118 18.02 1.54 5.24
C ASP A 118 18.44 0.48 4.21
N LYS A 119 17.78 -0.70 4.23
CA LYS A 119 18.00 -1.81 3.30
C LYS A 119 16.70 -2.36 2.72
N VAL A 120 16.81 -3.05 1.59
CA VAL A 120 15.74 -3.91 1.05
C VAL A 120 15.52 -5.07 2.00
N LYS A 121 14.36 -5.09 2.64
CA LYS A 121 13.99 -6.11 3.64
C LYS A 121 13.32 -7.31 3.00
N SER A 122 12.44 -7.07 2.03
CA SER A 122 11.74 -8.14 1.32
C SER A 122 11.29 -7.67 -0.06
N ILE A 123 11.11 -8.64 -0.95
CA ILE A 123 10.63 -8.44 -2.30
C ILE A 123 9.49 -9.45 -2.52
N TYR A 124 8.36 -8.97 -3.02
CA TYR A 124 7.22 -9.82 -3.37
C TYR A 124 6.72 -9.46 -4.76
N THR A 125 6.10 -10.41 -5.44
CA THR A 125 5.12 -10.10 -6.47
C THR A 125 3.78 -9.72 -5.85
N ASN A 126 2.89 -9.08 -6.58
CA ASN A 126 1.58 -8.67 -6.07
C ASN A 126 0.63 -9.84 -5.73
N ASP A 127 0.86 -11.03 -6.30
CA ASP A 127 0.17 -12.26 -5.92
C ASP A 127 0.79 -12.97 -4.70
N GLY A 128 1.81 -12.36 -4.06
CA GLY A 128 2.37 -12.82 -2.79
C GLY A 128 3.55 -13.78 -2.91
N VAL A 129 4.12 -13.99 -4.09
CA VAL A 129 5.35 -14.80 -4.23
C VAL A 129 6.55 -14.02 -3.71
N GLN A 130 7.19 -14.54 -2.67
CA GLN A 130 8.41 -13.96 -2.12
C GLN A 130 9.61 -14.23 -3.02
N LEU A 131 10.42 -13.19 -3.25
CA LEU A 131 11.64 -13.24 -4.05
C LEU A 131 12.84 -12.83 -3.21
N ASN A 132 13.99 -13.47 -3.42
CA ASN A 132 15.27 -13.01 -2.85
C ASN A 132 15.89 -11.87 -3.67
N MET A 133 15.52 -11.77 -4.94
CA MET A 133 15.98 -10.73 -5.85
C MET A 133 15.03 -10.57 -7.04
N TRP A 134 15.04 -9.40 -7.66
CA TRP A 134 14.29 -9.11 -8.88
C TRP A 134 14.99 -8.04 -9.74
N PRO A 135 15.03 -8.20 -11.08
CA PRO A 135 14.74 -9.41 -11.84
C PRO A 135 15.78 -10.52 -11.66
N ILE A 136 15.36 -11.76 -11.90
CA ILE A 136 16.22 -12.95 -11.84
C ILE A 136 17.04 -13.05 -13.13
N GLY A 137 18.32 -13.46 -13.03
CA GLY A 137 19.19 -13.73 -14.18
C GLY A 137 19.86 -12.50 -14.80
N ASN A 138 19.62 -11.30 -14.26
CA ASN A 138 20.33 -10.09 -14.64
C ASN A 138 21.64 -9.93 -13.85
N GLY A 139 22.52 -9.04 -14.31
CA GLY A 139 23.71 -8.63 -13.57
C GLY A 139 23.36 -7.77 -12.35
N ALA A 140 24.25 -7.72 -11.35
CA ALA A 140 24.01 -7.06 -10.06
C ALA A 140 23.59 -5.57 -10.14
N SER A 141 24.00 -4.85 -11.19
CA SER A 141 23.60 -3.46 -11.42
C SER A 141 22.16 -3.30 -11.91
N ALA A 142 21.54 -4.36 -12.42
CA ALA A 142 20.17 -4.42 -12.95
C ALA A 142 19.33 -5.48 -12.23
N THR A 143 19.64 -5.70 -10.95
CA THR A 143 18.93 -6.60 -10.03
C THR A 143 18.92 -5.97 -8.64
N ILE A 144 17.75 -5.91 -8.03
CA ILE A 144 17.55 -5.54 -6.63
C ILE A 144 17.47 -6.83 -5.82
N ALA A 145 18.31 -6.98 -4.81
CA ALA A 145 18.37 -8.12 -3.92
C ALA A 145 18.01 -7.71 -2.48
N VAL A 146 17.49 -8.67 -1.70
CA VAL A 146 17.33 -8.48 -0.26
C VAL A 146 18.70 -8.15 0.36
N GLY A 147 18.74 -7.13 1.20
CA GLY A 147 19.95 -6.62 1.83
C GLY A 147 20.65 -5.49 1.08
N ASP A 148 20.25 -5.20 -0.17
CA ASP A 148 20.73 -4.02 -0.88
C ASP A 148 20.46 -2.74 -0.08
N PRO A 149 21.37 -1.75 -0.09
CA PRO A 149 21.10 -0.46 0.53
C PRO A 149 20.04 0.30 -0.27
N VAL A 150 19.16 1.01 0.44
CA VAL A 150 17.98 1.67 -0.17
C VAL A 150 18.38 2.79 -1.14
N ASP A 151 19.49 3.47 -0.88
CA ASP A 151 20.03 4.52 -1.74
C ASP A 151 20.46 4.02 -3.14
N ALA A 152 20.86 2.75 -3.26
CA ALA A 152 21.22 2.12 -4.52
C ALA A 152 20.01 1.68 -5.36
N VAL A 153 18.81 1.62 -4.77
CA VAL A 153 17.61 1.06 -5.43
C VAL A 153 17.23 1.87 -6.66
N TYR A 154 17.27 3.21 -6.59
CA TYR A 154 16.88 4.06 -7.74
C TYR A 154 17.70 3.75 -8.98
N GLN A 155 19.03 3.70 -8.86
CA GLN A 155 19.90 3.43 -10.01
C GLN A 155 19.67 2.02 -10.58
N LYS A 156 19.40 1.04 -9.71
CA LYS A 156 19.04 -0.32 -10.14
C LYS A 156 17.73 -0.34 -10.90
N LEU A 157 16.71 0.40 -10.44
CA LEU A 157 15.43 0.55 -11.14
C LEU A 157 15.61 1.19 -12.53
N VAL A 158 16.47 2.21 -12.66
CA VAL A 158 16.81 2.80 -13.96
C VAL A 158 17.40 1.73 -14.90
N ASN A 159 18.36 0.95 -14.40
CA ASN A 159 18.99 -0.12 -15.19
C ASN A 159 18.00 -1.23 -15.58
N ILE A 160 17.04 -1.56 -14.69
CA ILE A 160 15.97 -2.52 -14.96
C ILE A 160 14.99 -2.00 -16.01
N LYS A 161 14.53 -0.74 -15.89
CA LYS A 161 13.64 -0.09 -16.88
C LYS A 161 14.26 -0.10 -18.28
N ASN A 162 15.58 0.13 -18.37
CA ASN A 162 16.32 0.13 -19.64
C ASN A 162 16.46 -1.26 -20.29
N LYS A 163 16.09 -2.34 -19.60
CA LYS A 163 16.12 -3.72 -20.13
C LYS A 163 14.86 -4.11 -20.90
N GLY A 164 14.08 -3.16 -21.43
CA GLY A 164 12.96 -3.37 -22.38
C GLY A 164 11.82 -4.26 -21.87
N THR A 165 12.10 -5.55 -21.69
CA THR A 165 11.24 -6.59 -21.10
C THR A 165 10.60 -6.19 -19.76
N TYR A 166 11.21 -5.29 -19.00
CA TYR A 166 10.68 -4.83 -17.70
C TYR A 166 10.08 -3.43 -17.73
N ALA A 167 10.08 -2.74 -18.88
CA ALA A 167 9.66 -1.34 -18.96
C ALA A 167 8.19 -1.13 -18.53
N ASN A 168 7.32 -2.10 -18.84
CA ASN A 168 5.91 -2.07 -18.47
C ASN A 168 5.68 -2.04 -16.95
N LYS A 169 6.62 -2.55 -16.14
CA LYS A 169 6.53 -2.50 -14.66
C LYS A 169 6.62 -1.08 -14.08
N PHE A 170 6.99 -0.10 -14.90
CA PHE A 170 7.17 1.29 -14.50
C PHE A 170 6.02 2.19 -14.98
N GLU A 171 4.97 1.63 -15.59
CA GLU A 171 3.79 2.38 -16.04
C GLU A 171 3.01 2.97 -14.87
N ARG A 172 3.05 2.29 -13.73
CA ARG A 172 2.48 2.75 -12.46
C ARG A 172 3.41 2.43 -11.31
N MET A 173 3.95 3.46 -10.66
CA MET A 173 4.77 3.31 -9.47
C MET A 173 4.09 3.98 -8.28
N SER A 174 4.14 3.35 -7.12
CA SER A 174 3.50 3.91 -5.92
C SER A 174 4.40 3.81 -4.68
N ILE A 175 4.32 4.82 -3.81
CA ILE A 175 5.06 4.89 -2.54
C ILE A 175 4.12 5.41 -1.45
N PHE A 176 3.40 4.50 -0.79
CA PHE A 176 2.28 4.88 0.08
C PHE A 176 2.65 5.14 1.54
N PHE A 177 3.72 4.55 2.04
CA PHE A 177 4.03 4.55 3.47
C PHE A 177 5.30 5.34 3.74
N LYS A 178 5.11 6.57 4.21
CA LYS A 178 6.19 7.51 4.56
C LYS A 178 6.75 7.16 5.94
N ASP A 179 8.06 6.99 6.05
CA ASP A 179 8.73 6.91 7.35
C ASP A 179 8.81 8.31 7.96
N VAL A 180 8.17 8.49 9.13
CA VAL A 180 8.11 9.79 9.82
C VAL A 180 9.44 10.14 10.51
N ASN A 181 10.41 9.23 10.53
CA ASN A 181 11.78 9.53 10.93
C ASN A 181 12.58 10.26 9.85
N LYS A 182 12.16 10.17 8.59
CA LYS A 182 12.85 10.78 7.44
C LYS A 182 12.29 12.18 7.15
N ALA A 183 13.02 12.94 6.33
CA ALA A 183 12.62 14.29 5.92
C ALA A 183 11.25 14.32 5.20
N TYR A 184 10.61 15.48 5.22
CA TYR A 184 9.38 15.74 4.49
C TYR A 184 9.57 15.59 2.99
N ASP A 185 8.60 14.96 2.31
CA ASP A 185 8.54 14.92 0.84
C ASP A 185 7.51 15.97 0.37
N PRO A 186 7.93 17.05 -0.30
CA PRO A 186 7.02 18.09 -0.79
C PRO A 186 5.90 17.56 -1.69
N GLN A 187 6.10 16.45 -2.41
CA GLN A 187 5.07 15.86 -3.27
C GLN A 187 3.85 15.38 -2.47
N MET A 188 4.03 15.02 -1.19
CA MET A 188 2.92 14.58 -0.33
C MET A 188 1.86 15.68 -0.13
N SER A 189 2.21 16.95 -0.37
CA SER A 189 1.24 18.08 -0.33
C SER A 189 0.12 17.98 -1.36
N ALA A 190 0.32 17.21 -2.44
CA ALA A 190 -0.69 16.94 -3.45
C ALA A 190 -1.65 15.81 -3.05
N SER A 191 -1.33 15.06 -2.00
CA SER A 191 -2.19 14.00 -1.49
C SER A 191 -3.44 14.58 -0.83
N PRO A 192 -4.65 14.07 -1.15
CA PRO A 192 -5.89 14.55 -0.53
C PRO A 192 -6.05 14.07 0.92
N GLN A 193 -5.29 13.05 1.33
CA GLN A 193 -5.43 12.46 2.64
C GLN A 193 -4.14 11.82 3.12
N TRP A 194 -3.80 12.09 4.37
CA TRP A 194 -2.83 11.28 5.11
C TRP A 194 -3.52 10.52 6.22
N TYR A 195 -2.92 9.42 6.67
CA TYR A 195 -3.37 8.73 7.88
C TYR A 195 -2.19 8.12 8.63
N PHE A 196 -2.36 7.95 9.94
CA PHE A 196 -1.38 7.25 10.77
C PHE A 196 -2.06 6.66 12.01
N VAL A 197 -1.35 5.74 12.65
CA VAL A 197 -1.75 5.14 13.92
C VAL A 197 -0.91 5.75 15.04
N SER A 198 -1.58 6.14 16.11
CA SER A 198 -0.97 6.59 17.37
C SER A 198 -1.28 5.56 18.44
N THR A 199 -0.26 5.08 19.13
CA THR A 199 -0.41 4.04 20.17
C THR A 199 -0.85 4.70 21.48
N ILE A 200 -1.93 4.18 22.09
CA ILE A 200 -2.39 4.62 23.41
C ILE A 200 -1.93 3.63 24.48
N SER A 201 -2.05 2.34 24.20
CA SER A 201 -1.54 1.22 25.00
C SER A 201 -1.40 -0.03 24.13
N ASP A 202 -0.90 -1.13 24.68
CA ASP A 202 -0.71 -2.40 23.96
C ASP A 202 -1.98 -2.90 23.24
N LYS A 203 -3.16 -2.57 23.77
CA LYS A 203 -4.46 -2.97 23.21
C LYS A 203 -5.22 -1.82 22.56
N ARG A 204 -4.77 -0.57 22.68
CA ARG A 204 -5.53 0.58 22.19
C ARG A 204 -4.71 1.48 21.29
N TYR A 205 -5.34 1.89 20.21
CA TYR A 205 -4.73 2.81 19.27
C TYR A 205 -5.73 3.83 18.76
N ASN A 206 -5.22 4.98 18.33
CA ASN A 206 -5.97 6.02 17.67
C ASN A 206 -5.56 6.06 16.19
N PHE A 207 -6.50 5.75 15.31
CA PHE A 207 -6.36 5.92 13.88
C PHE A 207 -6.77 7.35 13.51
N VAL A 208 -5.81 8.11 12.98
CA VAL A 208 -6.02 9.52 12.61
C VAL A 208 -5.93 9.66 11.11
N GLN A 209 -6.94 10.30 10.51
CA GLN A 209 -6.96 10.69 9.11
C GLN A 209 -6.98 12.21 9.02
N LEU A 210 -6.14 12.75 8.15
CA LEU A 210 -6.00 14.17 7.88
C LEU A 210 -6.44 14.43 6.45
N ILE A 211 -7.46 15.26 6.25
CA ILE A 211 -7.99 15.58 4.92
C ILE A 211 -7.47 16.93 4.47
N PHE A 212 -7.00 16.97 3.23
CA PHE A 212 -6.41 18.16 2.62
C PHE A 212 -7.21 18.64 1.42
N THR A 213 -7.38 19.96 1.34
CA THR A 213 -7.86 20.66 0.15
C THR A 213 -6.85 21.72 -0.21
N ALA A 214 -6.33 21.69 -1.45
CA ALA A 214 -5.29 22.61 -1.93
C ALA A 214 -4.07 22.71 -0.97
N GLY A 215 -3.61 21.57 -0.46
CA GLY A 215 -2.44 21.47 0.43
C GLY A 215 -2.66 21.96 1.87
N LYS A 216 -3.89 22.35 2.24
CA LYS A 216 -4.28 22.77 3.59
C LYS A 216 -5.24 21.78 4.23
N LEU A 217 -5.08 21.56 5.53
CA LEU A 217 -5.94 20.67 6.31
C LEU A 217 -7.35 21.24 6.45
N THR A 218 -8.36 20.44 6.13
CA THR A 218 -9.78 20.82 6.20
C THR A 218 -10.58 19.96 7.16
N ALA A 219 -10.12 18.74 7.45
CA ALA A 219 -10.74 17.89 8.46
C ALA A 219 -9.73 16.96 9.13
N ILE A 220 -10.01 16.62 10.40
CA ILE A 220 -9.34 15.56 11.14
C ILE A 220 -10.41 14.55 11.54
N TYR A 221 -10.21 13.29 11.17
CA TYR A 221 -10.99 12.16 11.70
C TYR A 221 -10.11 11.38 12.66
N SER A 222 -10.59 11.16 13.88
CA SER A 222 -9.86 10.42 14.90
C SER A 222 -10.73 9.29 15.41
N THR A 223 -10.23 8.06 15.36
CA THR A 223 -10.98 6.87 15.78
C THR A 223 -10.16 6.03 16.74
N VAL A 224 -10.69 5.79 17.93
CA VAL A 224 -10.06 4.95 18.95
C VAL A 224 -10.58 3.53 18.85
N TYR A 225 -9.66 2.59 18.76
CA TYR A 225 -9.92 1.16 18.68
C TYR A 225 -9.30 0.41 19.86
N ASP A 226 -9.86 -0.77 20.18
CA ASP A 226 -9.36 -1.73 21.17
C ASP A 226 -9.25 -3.13 20.55
N ASN A 227 -8.02 -3.67 20.50
CA ASN A 227 -7.69 -5.03 20.11
C ASN A 227 -7.94 -5.94 21.33
N ARG A 228 -9.14 -6.51 21.40
CA ARG A 228 -9.59 -7.33 22.54
C ARG A 228 -8.73 -8.58 22.73
#